data_AF-A0A660PMR6-F1
#
_entry.id   AF-A0A660PMR6-F1
#
_cell.length_a   1.000
_cell.length_b   1.000
_cell.length_c   1.000
_cell.angle_alpha   90.00
_cell.angle_beta   90.00
_cell.angle_gamma   90.00
#
_symmetry.space_group_name_H-M   'P 1'
#
loop_
_entity.id
_entity.type
_entity.pdbx_description
1 polymer ?
#
loop_
_entity_poly.entity_id
_entity_poly.type
_entity_poly.pdbx_seq_one_letter_code
_entity_poly.pdbx_strand_id
1 'polypeptide(L)'
;MKKPLIILGFVLVLSMLLLSGCNIFEWTSGESTDSLIDEGNQEMRDGNCAAAVEKFAAAIAEDSLHADARYFHAKATLCAAGFNVLQLGTMMSDSVFDNSDALPFTTEDWNLLVNDLYGAIVVVYDDLKPVYYGFTHGTLDSNDIDLEYVVAIGIRALLMFQDTNRDGVIDDDDFDFNILFNSGSDQFVINNINDYIATTEPTERNAYFDAIDEILTEAIDIIIEIIEDRVGDDGALDLD
;
A
#
# COMPACT_ATOMS: atom_id res chain seq x y z
N MET A 1 -31.02 -36.87 -45.04
CA MET A 1 -29.88 -36.15 -44.46
C MET A 1 -30.40 -34.92 -43.72
N LYS A 2 -30.57 -35.00 -42.39
CA LYS A 2 -30.99 -33.88 -41.53
C LYS A 2 -30.44 -34.12 -40.12
N LYS A 3 -29.15 -33.84 -39.91
CA LYS A 3 -28.52 -33.73 -38.58
C LYS A 3 -27.35 -32.74 -38.65
N PRO A 4 -27.63 -31.43 -38.49
CA PRO A 4 -26.67 -30.59 -37.76
C PRO A 4 -27.33 -29.72 -36.68
N LEU A 5 -28.66 -29.64 -36.60
CA LEU A 5 -29.32 -28.66 -35.74
C LEU A 5 -29.39 -29.05 -34.25
N ILE A 6 -29.40 -30.35 -33.93
CA ILE A 6 -29.55 -30.83 -32.55
C ILE A 6 -28.21 -30.75 -31.78
N ILE A 7 -27.08 -30.88 -32.47
CA ILE A 7 -25.75 -30.82 -31.84
C ILE A 7 -25.38 -29.37 -31.48
N LEU A 8 -25.78 -28.40 -32.32
CA LEU A 8 -25.50 -26.98 -32.06
C LEU A 8 -26.27 -26.44 -30.85
N GLY A 9 -27.51 -26.90 -30.63
CA GLY A 9 -28.31 -26.51 -29.46
C GLY A 9 -27.76 -27.06 -28.14
N PHE A 10 -27.18 -28.26 -28.15
CA PHE A 10 -26.62 -28.88 -26.94
C PHE A 10 -25.30 -28.23 -26.51
N VAL A 11 -24.48 -27.82 -27.48
CA VAL A 11 -23.21 -27.10 -27.21
C VAL A 11 -23.47 -25.70 -26.65
N LEU A 12 -24.51 -25.00 -27.13
CA LEU A 12 -24.81 -23.63 -26.69
C LEU A 12 -25.38 -23.58 -25.26
N VAL A 13 -26.16 -24.60 -24.86
CA VAL A 13 -26.66 -24.73 -23.48
C VAL A 13 -25.56 -25.16 -22.51
N LEU A 14 -24.63 -26.02 -22.93
CA LEU A 14 -23.48 -26.42 -22.12
C LEU A 14 -22.45 -25.28 -21.94
N SER A 15 -22.34 -24.39 -22.93
CA SER A 15 -21.50 -23.18 -22.85
C SER A 15 -22.09 -22.12 -21.91
N MET A 16 -23.42 -21.99 -21.86
CA MET A 16 -24.10 -21.09 -20.92
C MET A 16 -24.02 -21.62 -19.47
N LEU A 17 -24.03 -22.94 -19.26
CA LEU A 17 -23.83 -23.55 -17.94
C LEU A 17 -22.39 -23.43 -17.42
N LEU A 18 -21.41 -23.18 -18.30
CA LEU A 18 -20.01 -22.91 -17.93
C LEU A 18 -19.71 -21.42 -17.71
N LEU A 19 -20.62 -20.51 -18.11
CA LEU A 19 -20.51 -19.06 -17.88
C LEU A 19 -21.38 -18.57 -16.70
N SER A 20 -22.35 -19.37 -16.26
CA SER A 20 -22.90 -19.27 -14.91
C SER A 20 -21.98 -20.00 -13.95
N GLY A 21 -20.78 -19.43 -13.75
CA GLY A 21 -19.83 -19.86 -12.74
C GLY A 21 -20.53 -20.05 -11.39
N CYS A 22 -20.25 -21.21 -10.81
CA CYS A 22 -20.62 -21.67 -9.49
C CYS A 22 -20.72 -20.56 -8.44
N ASN A 23 -21.89 -20.41 -7.82
CA ASN A 23 -22.07 -19.91 -6.44
C ASN A 23 -23.36 -20.52 -5.80
N ILE A 24 -23.71 -21.76 -6.18
CA ILE A 24 -24.89 -22.49 -5.65
C ILE A 24 -24.52 -23.54 -4.57
N PHE A 25 -23.24 -23.63 -4.22
CA PHE A 25 -22.78 -24.33 -3.03
C PHE A 25 -22.25 -23.32 -2.03
N GLU A 26 -23.14 -22.54 -1.44
CA GLU A 26 -22.89 -21.85 -0.18
C GLU A 26 -22.88 -22.93 0.93
N TRP A 27 -21.80 -23.71 0.97
CA TRP A 27 -21.43 -24.47 2.17
C TRP A 27 -20.84 -23.46 3.14
N THR A 28 -21.70 -22.87 3.96
CA THR A 28 -21.31 -22.24 5.22
C THR A 28 -20.76 -23.32 6.16
N SER A 29 -19.53 -23.78 5.93
CA SER A 29 -18.60 -23.93 7.03
C SER A 29 -17.78 -22.65 7.00
N GLY A 30 -18.13 -21.67 7.84
CA GLY A 30 -17.29 -20.48 7.96
C GLY A 30 -15.88 -20.96 8.28
N GLU A 31 -14.97 -20.82 7.32
CA GLU A 31 -13.55 -21.01 7.57
C GLU A 31 -13.20 -20.02 8.67
N SER A 32 -12.66 -20.50 9.79
CA SER A 32 -12.26 -19.60 10.87
C SER A 32 -11.17 -18.66 10.37
N THR A 33 -11.06 -17.47 10.96
CA THR A 33 -9.99 -16.50 10.67
C THR A 33 -8.62 -17.18 10.60
N ASP A 34 -8.29 -18.05 11.56
CA ASP A 34 -7.03 -18.80 11.58
C ASP A 34 -6.85 -19.72 10.36
N SER A 35 -7.92 -20.37 9.88
CA SER A 35 -7.85 -21.26 8.70
C SER A 35 -7.58 -20.44 7.43
N LEU A 36 -8.24 -19.29 7.30
CA LEU A 36 -8.02 -18.36 6.19
C LEU A 36 -6.61 -17.78 6.21
N ILE A 37 -6.08 -17.47 7.39
CA ILE A 37 -4.69 -17.03 7.57
C ILE A 37 -3.72 -18.14 7.16
N ASP A 38 -3.92 -19.39 7.59
CA ASP A 38 -3.06 -20.53 7.22
C ASP A 38 -3.06 -20.78 5.71
N GLU A 39 -4.22 -20.72 5.07
CA GLU A 39 -4.36 -20.85 3.62
C GLU A 39 -3.69 -19.70 2.87
N GLY A 40 -3.92 -18.45 3.29
CA GLY A 40 -3.24 -17.29 2.71
C GLY A 40 -1.71 -17.38 2.86
N ASN A 41 -1.22 -17.85 4.00
CA ASN A 41 0.20 -18.09 4.24
C ASN A 41 0.77 -19.20 3.34
N GLN A 42 -0.02 -20.22 3.03
CA GLN A 42 0.39 -21.24 2.06
C GLN A 42 0.49 -20.65 0.65
N GLU A 43 -0.49 -19.85 0.22
CA GLU A 43 -0.44 -19.14 -1.07
C GLU A 43 0.77 -18.21 -1.18
N MET A 44 1.12 -17.50 -0.10
CA MET A 44 2.35 -16.67 -0.05
C MET A 44 3.63 -17.51 -0.25
N ARG A 45 3.71 -18.70 0.36
CA ARG A 45 4.87 -19.60 0.18
C ARG A 45 4.96 -20.15 -1.24
N ASP A 46 3.82 -20.37 -1.87
CA ASP A 46 3.74 -20.85 -3.25
C ASP A 46 3.95 -19.73 -4.29
N GLY A 47 4.09 -18.48 -3.84
CA GLY A 47 4.31 -17.29 -4.68
C GLY A 47 3.03 -16.73 -5.31
N ASN A 48 1.86 -17.19 -4.87
CA ASN A 48 0.56 -16.79 -5.39
C ASN A 48 0.00 -15.60 -4.61
N CYS A 49 0.70 -14.46 -4.64
CA CYS A 49 0.37 -13.31 -3.79
C CYS A 49 -1.04 -12.76 -4.00
N ALA A 50 -1.57 -12.78 -5.23
CA ALA A 50 -2.96 -12.37 -5.50
C ALA A 50 -3.99 -13.28 -4.81
N ALA A 51 -3.77 -14.60 -4.79
CA ALA A 51 -4.65 -15.54 -4.09
C ALA A 51 -4.55 -15.38 -2.56
N ALA A 52 -3.34 -15.08 -2.07
CA ALA A 52 -3.14 -14.77 -0.66
C ALA A 52 -3.90 -13.52 -0.22
N VAL A 53 -3.92 -12.45 -1.03
CA VAL A 53 -4.73 -11.24 -0.78
C VAL A 53 -6.20 -11.60 -0.55
N GLU A 54 -6.79 -12.43 -1.42
CA GLU A 54 -8.20 -12.84 -1.29
C GLU A 54 -8.46 -13.58 0.03
N LYS A 55 -7.54 -14.46 0.44
CA LYS A 55 -7.66 -15.22 1.69
C LYS A 55 -7.55 -14.34 2.93
N PHE A 56 -6.57 -13.44 2.97
CA PHE A 56 -6.43 -12.53 4.11
C PHE A 56 -7.55 -11.48 4.16
N ALA A 57 -8.05 -11.00 3.01
CA ALA A 57 -9.22 -10.12 2.96
C ALA A 57 -10.47 -10.83 3.52
N ALA A 58 -10.66 -12.11 3.20
CA ALA A 58 -11.73 -12.91 3.79
C ALA A 58 -11.55 -13.09 5.31
N ALA A 59 -10.32 -13.27 5.78
CA ALA A 59 -10.02 -13.34 7.22
C ALA A 59 -10.37 -12.03 7.95
N ILE A 60 -10.05 -10.87 7.35
CA ILE A 60 -10.43 -9.54 7.87
C ILE A 60 -11.95 -9.35 7.83
N ALA A 61 -12.64 -9.90 6.82
CA ALA A 61 -14.10 -9.81 6.74
C ALA A 61 -14.79 -10.61 7.86
N GLU A 62 -14.22 -11.74 8.27
CA GLU A 62 -14.69 -12.53 9.41
C GLU A 62 -14.34 -11.86 10.75
N ASP A 63 -13.11 -11.36 10.88
CA ASP A 63 -12.65 -10.63 12.06
C ASP A 63 -11.83 -9.40 11.69
N SER A 64 -12.52 -8.26 11.62
CA SER A 64 -11.92 -6.99 11.22
C SER A 64 -10.88 -6.45 12.21
N LEU A 65 -10.74 -7.02 13.41
CA LEU A 65 -9.76 -6.58 14.40
C LEU A 65 -8.64 -7.60 14.60
N HIS A 66 -8.51 -8.61 13.72
CA HIS A 66 -7.44 -9.58 13.81
C HIS A 66 -6.12 -9.03 13.23
N ALA A 67 -5.11 -8.87 14.09
CA ALA A 67 -3.82 -8.25 13.75
C ALA A 67 -3.07 -9.04 12.66
N ASP A 68 -2.97 -10.36 12.82
CA ASP A 68 -2.28 -11.24 11.88
C ASP A 68 -2.90 -11.19 10.48
N ALA A 69 -4.24 -11.20 10.38
CA ALA A 69 -4.93 -11.12 9.10
C ALA A 69 -4.59 -9.81 8.37
N ARG A 70 -4.61 -8.68 9.09
CA ARG A 70 -4.26 -7.36 8.56
C ARG A 70 -2.80 -7.27 8.13
N TYR A 71 -1.88 -7.72 8.99
CA TYR A 71 -0.45 -7.74 8.66
C TYR A 71 -0.16 -8.57 7.41
N PHE A 72 -0.71 -9.77 7.32
CA PHE A 72 -0.46 -10.62 6.16
C PHE A 72 -1.20 -10.14 4.91
N HIS A 73 -2.38 -9.52 5.03
CA HIS A 73 -3.05 -8.85 3.91
C HIS A 73 -2.19 -7.70 3.36
N ALA A 74 -1.62 -6.85 4.21
CA ALA A 74 -0.71 -5.79 3.81
C ALA A 74 0.50 -6.34 3.03
N LYS A 75 1.15 -7.40 3.54
CA LYS A 75 2.30 -8.05 2.86
C LYS A 75 1.93 -8.68 1.53
N ALA A 76 0.81 -9.39 1.49
CA ALA A 76 0.32 -10.01 0.26
C ALA A 76 -0.02 -8.96 -0.80
N THR A 77 -0.60 -7.84 -0.39
CA THR A 77 -0.95 -6.73 -1.28
C THR A 77 0.28 -6.10 -1.91
N LEU A 78 1.32 -5.80 -1.11
CA LEU A 78 2.60 -5.33 -1.67
C LEU A 78 3.22 -6.35 -2.62
N CYS A 79 3.24 -7.63 -2.24
CA CYS A 79 3.77 -8.67 -3.11
C CYS A 79 3.00 -8.78 -4.43
N ALA A 80 1.67 -8.70 -4.40
CA ALA A 80 0.83 -8.75 -5.58
C ALA A 80 1.08 -7.56 -6.52
N ALA A 81 1.41 -6.39 -5.96
CA ALA A 81 1.86 -5.21 -6.70
C ALA A 81 3.33 -5.29 -7.18
N GLY A 82 4.05 -6.37 -6.85
CA GLY A 82 5.43 -6.59 -7.26
C GLY A 82 6.48 -5.94 -6.36
N PHE A 83 6.09 -5.52 -5.15
CA PHE A 83 6.96 -4.83 -4.19
C PHE A 83 7.15 -5.62 -2.90
N ASN A 84 8.14 -5.22 -2.13
CA ASN A 84 8.29 -5.62 -0.73
C ASN A 84 8.89 -4.46 0.08
N VAL A 85 8.56 -4.39 1.36
CA VAL A 85 8.97 -3.27 2.24
C VAL A 85 10.48 -3.09 2.30
N LEU A 86 11.27 -4.16 2.35
CA LEU A 86 12.74 -4.04 2.43
C LEU A 86 13.33 -3.39 1.18
N GLN A 87 12.83 -3.77 -0.01
CA GLN A 87 13.22 -3.13 -1.26
C GLN A 87 12.83 -1.65 -1.27
N LEU A 88 11.60 -1.33 -0.88
CA LEU A 88 11.11 0.05 -0.87
C LEU A 88 11.87 0.91 0.16
N GLY A 89 12.09 0.40 1.37
CA GLY A 89 12.90 1.05 2.39
C GLY A 89 14.34 1.25 1.94
N THR A 90 14.93 0.28 1.21
CA THR A 90 16.26 0.45 0.61
C THR A 90 16.27 1.60 -0.40
N MET A 91 15.25 1.68 -1.27
CA MET A 91 15.11 2.77 -2.25
C MET A 91 14.94 4.14 -1.58
N MET A 92 14.24 4.21 -0.43
CA MET A 92 14.13 5.44 0.35
C MET A 92 15.42 5.80 1.09
N SER A 93 16.18 4.80 1.53
CA SER A 93 17.39 4.98 2.32
C SER A 93 18.62 5.37 1.50
N ASP A 94 18.50 5.47 0.17
CA ASP A 94 19.64 5.81 -0.66
C ASP A 94 20.22 7.15 -0.22
N SER A 95 21.49 7.09 0.19
CA SER A 95 22.11 8.11 1.04
C SER A 95 22.89 9.15 0.24
N VAL A 96 22.87 9.03 -1.09
CA VAL A 96 23.62 9.89 -2.00
C VAL A 96 22.68 10.38 -3.09
N PHE A 97 22.09 11.54 -2.86
CA PHE A 97 21.46 12.32 -3.92
C PHE A 97 22.51 13.22 -4.57
N ASP A 98 22.63 13.13 -5.89
CA ASP A 98 23.36 14.08 -6.70
C ASP A 98 22.50 15.31 -7.00
N ASN A 99 23.17 16.40 -7.39
CA ASN A 99 22.47 17.64 -7.69
C ASN A 99 21.51 17.44 -8.87
N SER A 100 20.26 17.86 -8.70
CA SER A 100 19.14 17.67 -9.63
C SER A 100 18.58 16.25 -9.69
N ASP A 101 18.91 15.39 -8.73
CA ASP A 101 18.20 14.12 -8.57
C ASP A 101 16.74 14.38 -8.19
N ALA A 102 15.84 13.63 -8.81
CA ALA A 102 14.42 13.69 -8.51
C ALA A 102 14.11 13.03 -7.17
N LEU A 103 12.98 13.41 -6.59
CA LEU A 103 12.43 12.71 -5.44
C LEU A 103 12.19 11.23 -5.79
N PRO A 104 12.40 10.26 -4.87
CA PRO A 104 12.09 8.86 -5.13
C PRO A 104 10.64 8.68 -5.59
N PHE A 105 10.45 7.74 -6.52
CA PHE A 105 9.15 7.37 -7.10
C PHE A 105 8.48 8.43 -7.99
N THR A 106 9.14 9.56 -8.29
CA THR A 106 8.59 10.63 -9.16
C THR A 106 9.22 10.70 -10.55
N THR A 107 9.96 9.67 -10.99
CA THR A 107 10.61 9.66 -12.31
C THR A 107 9.76 8.94 -13.36
N GLU A 108 10.02 9.19 -14.66
CA GLU A 108 9.31 8.55 -15.77
C GLU A 108 9.32 7.00 -15.70
N ASP A 109 10.36 6.42 -15.12
CA ASP A 109 10.49 4.97 -14.94
C ASP A 109 9.39 4.38 -14.04
N TRP A 110 8.77 5.22 -13.19
CA TRP A 110 7.69 4.83 -12.28
C TRP A 110 6.29 4.98 -12.89
N ASN A 111 6.13 5.63 -14.04
CA ASN A 111 4.80 5.94 -14.61
C ASN A 111 3.88 4.70 -14.78
N LEU A 112 4.46 3.52 -15.01
CA LEU A 112 3.70 2.26 -15.15
C LEU A 112 3.39 1.55 -13.82
N LEU A 113 4.11 1.91 -12.76
CA LEU A 113 4.11 1.20 -11.48
C LEU A 113 3.61 2.07 -10.33
N VAL A 114 3.56 3.39 -10.51
CA VAL A 114 3.29 4.36 -9.44
C VAL A 114 1.88 4.17 -8.87
N ASN A 115 0.88 3.91 -9.73
CA ASN A 115 -0.49 3.67 -9.31
C ASN A 115 -0.66 2.31 -8.60
N ASP A 116 0.04 1.27 -9.07
CA ASP A 116 0.04 -0.04 -8.41
C ASP A 116 0.69 0.05 -7.01
N LEU A 117 1.81 0.78 -6.91
CA LEU A 117 2.47 1.05 -5.63
C LEU A 117 1.57 1.89 -4.73
N TYR A 118 0.97 2.96 -5.24
CA TYR A 118 0.14 3.87 -4.45
C TYR A 118 -1.08 3.16 -3.88
N GLY A 119 -1.81 2.40 -4.71
CA GLY A 119 -2.93 1.58 -4.26
C GLY A 119 -2.52 0.55 -3.21
N ALA A 120 -1.38 -0.13 -3.40
CA ALA A 120 -0.89 -1.09 -2.43
C ALA A 120 -0.50 -0.44 -1.10
N ILE A 121 0.14 0.73 -1.14
CA ILE A 121 0.57 1.46 0.06
C ILE A 121 -0.61 2.00 0.85
N VAL A 122 -1.70 2.42 0.20
CA VAL A 122 -2.95 2.79 0.88
C VAL A 122 -3.50 1.61 1.69
N VAL A 123 -3.56 0.42 1.08
CA VAL A 123 -4.02 -0.80 1.78
C VAL A 123 -3.11 -1.15 2.95
N VAL A 124 -1.78 -1.11 2.75
CA VAL A 124 -0.81 -1.38 3.82
C VAL A 124 -0.99 -0.41 4.98
N TYR A 125 -1.13 0.89 4.69
CA TYR A 125 -1.37 1.90 5.71
C TYR A 125 -2.65 1.60 6.49
N ASP A 126 -3.77 1.37 5.79
CA ASP A 126 -5.08 1.15 6.39
C ASP A 126 -5.13 -0.14 7.25
N ASP A 127 -4.35 -1.15 6.90
CA ASP A 127 -4.27 -2.40 7.66
C ASP A 127 -3.32 -2.35 8.84
N LEU A 128 -2.16 -1.71 8.69
CA LEU A 128 -1.15 -1.65 9.74
C LEU A 128 -1.47 -0.59 10.79
N LYS A 129 -2.12 0.51 10.42
CA LYS A 129 -2.54 1.57 11.35
C LYS A 129 -3.27 1.05 12.60
N PRO A 130 -4.36 0.26 12.49
CA PRO A 130 -5.06 -0.25 13.66
C PRO A 130 -4.23 -1.23 14.49
N VAL A 131 -3.28 -1.95 13.88
CA VAL A 131 -2.34 -2.83 14.61
C VAL A 131 -1.36 -1.99 15.43
N TYR A 132 -0.77 -0.97 14.81
CA TYR A 132 0.20 -0.09 15.43
C TYR A 132 -0.40 0.67 16.63
N TYR A 133 -1.63 1.18 16.50
CA TYR A 133 -2.31 1.86 17.61
C TYR A 133 -2.95 0.93 18.65
N GLY A 134 -2.74 -0.39 18.55
CA GLY A 134 -3.23 -1.36 19.53
C GLY A 134 -4.75 -1.53 19.54
N PHE A 135 -5.43 -1.27 18.42
CA PHE A 135 -6.87 -1.45 18.28
C PHE A 135 -7.28 -2.88 17.87
N THR A 136 -6.29 -3.74 17.59
CA THR A 136 -6.48 -5.13 17.17
C THR A 136 -6.18 -6.13 18.28
N HIS A 137 -6.55 -7.38 18.06
CA HIS A 137 -6.14 -8.54 18.84
C HIS A 137 -5.44 -9.55 17.93
N GLY A 138 -4.59 -10.42 18.48
CA GLY A 138 -3.82 -11.38 17.68
C GLY A 138 -2.47 -11.67 18.31
N THR A 139 -1.54 -12.17 17.51
CA THR A 139 -0.18 -12.45 17.95
C THR A 139 0.78 -11.30 17.72
N LEU A 140 0.47 -10.42 16.76
CA LEU A 140 1.27 -9.26 16.41
C LEU A 140 0.82 -8.01 17.16
N ASP A 141 1.78 -7.17 17.54
CA ASP A 141 1.58 -5.85 18.11
C ASP A 141 2.32 -4.75 17.35
N SER A 142 2.37 -3.54 17.92
CA SER A 142 3.01 -2.36 17.32
C SER A 142 4.49 -2.59 17.04
N ASN A 143 5.20 -3.31 17.90
CA ASN A 143 6.65 -3.50 17.81
C ASN A 143 7.02 -4.49 16.70
N ASP A 144 6.11 -5.40 16.36
CA ASP A 144 6.31 -6.38 15.29
C ASP A 144 6.18 -5.75 13.89
N ILE A 145 5.52 -4.59 13.78
CA ILE A 145 5.13 -3.98 12.49
C ILE A 145 5.60 -2.53 12.31
N ASP A 146 6.29 -1.96 13.30
CA ASP A 146 6.66 -0.55 13.36
C ASP A 146 7.42 -0.08 12.10
N LEU A 147 8.38 -0.86 11.65
CA LEU A 147 9.20 -0.59 10.48
C LEU A 147 8.36 -0.60 9.19
N GLU A 148 7.57 -1.66 8.98
CA GLU A 148 6.68 -1.76 7.82
C GLU A 148 5.68 -0.59 7.78
N TYR A 149 5.15 -0.20 8.93
CA TYR A 149 4.20 0.89 9.02
C TYR A 149 4.86 2.24 8.68
N VAL A 150 6.02 2.55 9.28
CA VAL A 150 6.76 3.79 8.98
C VAL A 150 7.15 3.90 7.51
N VAL A 151 7.65 2.82 6.92
CA VAL A 151 8.02 2.81 5.51
C VAL A 151 6.78 3.05 4.65
N ALA A 152 5.65 2.42 4.96
CA ALA A 152 4.40 2.65 4.23
C ALA A 152 3.93 4.11 4.33
N ILE A 153 3.95 4.72 5.52
CA ILE A 153 3.58 6.12 5.72
C ILE A 153 4.51 7.04 4.91
N GLY A 154 5.82 6.82 4.99
CA GLY A 154 6.81 7.64 4.28
C GLY A 154 6.61 7.58 2.76
N ILE A 155 6.40 6.38 2.20
CA ILE A 155 6.11 6.22 0.77
C ILE A 155 4.77 6.87 0.41
N ARG A 156 3.75 6.70 1.25
CA ARG A 156 2.44 7.32 1.03
C ARG A 156 2.56 8.84 0.94
N ALA A 157 3.31 9.46 1.85
CA ALA A 157 3.56 10.89 1.82
C ALA A 157 4.28 11.32 0.53
N LEU A 158 5.29 10.56 0.08
CA LEU A 158 6.01 10.83 -1.16
C LEU A 158 5.09 10.72 -2.39
N LEU A 159 4.24 9.70 -2.46
CA LEU A 159 3.31 9.48 -3.57
C LEU A 159 2.17 10.49 -3.58
N MET A 160 1.75 10.98 -2.41
CA MET A 160 0.78 12.07 -2.33
C MET A 160 1.29 13.39 -2.90
N PHE A 161 2.61 13.59 -3.03
CA PHE A 161 3.12 14.72 -3.80
C PHE A 161 2.77 14.63 -5.30
N GLN A 162 2.38 13.46 -5.79
CA GLN A 162 2.01 13.24 -7.20
C GLN A 162 0.49 13.19 -7.41
N ASP A 163 -0.30 12.81 -6.40
CA ASP A 163 -1.78 12.80 -6.42
C ASP A 163 -2.33 14.10 -5.82
N THR A 164 -2.25 15.17 -6.60
CA THR A 164 -2.55 16.54 -6.17
C THR A 164 -4.05 16.84 -6.12
N ASN A 165 -4.85 16.09 -6.87
CA ASN A 165 -6.31 16.18 -6.84
C ASN A 165 -6.93 15.26 -5.77
N ARG A 166 -6.13 14.33 -5.21
CA ARG A 166 -6.46 13.40 -4.13
C ARG A 166 -7.54 12.37 -4.49
N ASP A 167 -7.60 11.95 -5.74
CA ASP A 167 -8.55 10.94 -6.19
C ASP A 167 -8.02 9.50 -6.08
N GLY A 168 -6.75 9.35 -5.69
CA GLY A 168 -6.08 8.06 -5.53
C GLY A 168 -5.47 7.51 -6.81
N VAL A 169 -5.46 8.28 -7.90
CA VAL A 169 -4.87 7.94 -9.19
C VAL A 169 -3.90 9.06 -9.59
N ILE A 170 -2.64 8.69 -9.80
CA ILE A 170 -1.60 9.61 -10.29
C ILE A 170 -1.68 9.60 -11.82
N ASP A 171 -2.15 10.70 -12.41
CA ASP A 171 -2.28 10.85 -13.86
C ASP A 171 -2.09 12.30 -14.38
N ASP A 172 -2.49 12.56 -15.63
CA ASP A 172 -2.31 13.86 -16.30
C ASP A 172 -3.20 14.97 -15.71
N ASP A 173 -4.21 14.65 -14.91
CA ASP A 173 -5.05 15.63 -14.20
C ASP A 173 -4.35 16.16 -12.93
N ASP A 174 -3.23 15.57 -12.53
CA ASP A 174 -2.39 16.04 -11.43
C ASP A 174 -1.37 17.11 -11.82
N PHE A 175 -1.05 17.96 -10.85
CA PHE A 175 0.05 18.92 -10.99
C PHE A 175 1.39 18.21 -10.78
N ASP A 176 2.16 18.10 -11.87
CA ASP A 176 3.53 17.57 -11.85
C ASP A 176 4.50 18.52 -11.11
N PHE A 177 4.78 18.23 -9.85
CA PHE A 177 5.77 18.98 -9.07
C PHE A 177 7.19 18.63 -9.49
N ASN A 178 7.95 19.64 -9.90
CA ASN A 178 9.38 19.52 -10.17
C ASN A 178 10.18 19.60 -8.87
N ILE A 179 10.26 18.48 -8.15
CA ILE A 179 10.96 18.32 -6.87
C ILE A 179 12.36 17.75 -7.11
N LEU A 180 13.38 18.59 -6.94
CA LEU A 180 14.77 18.19 -7.19
C LEU A 180 15.66 18.43 -5.98
N PHE A 181 16.64 17.55 -5.78
CA PHE A 181 17.67 17.72 -4.79
C PHE A 181 18.64 18.84 -5.17
N ASN A 182 18.86 19.76 -4.23
CA ASN A 182 19.83 20.83 -4.35
C ASN A 182 21.02 20.57 -3.41
N SER A 183 22.13 20.10 -3.98
CA SER A 183 23.32 19.73 -3.22
C SER A 183 24.02 20.91 -2.56
N GLY A 184 23.78 22.14 -3.02
CA GLY A 184 24.30 23.36 -2.38
C GLY A 184 23.66 23.66 -1.03
N SER A 185 22.49 23.09 -0.77
CA SER A 185 21.70 23.28 0.45
C SER A 185 21.28 21.98 1.14
N ASP A 186 21.67 20.82 0.59
CA ASP A 186 21.35 19.49 1.14
C ASP A 186 19.84 19.29 1.40
N GLN A 187 19.01 19.70 0.43
CA GLN A 187 17.55 19.69 0.57
C GLN A 187 16.87 19.49 -0.79
N PHE A 188 15.65 18.96 -0.77
CA PHE A 188 14.75 18.98 -1.91
C PHE A 188 14.10 20.35 -2.08
N VAL A 189 13.96 20.80 -3.32
CA VAL A 189 13.35 22.09 -3.69
C VAL A 189 12.27 21.86 -4.74
N ILE A 190 11.11 22.49 -4.53
CA ILE A 190 10.01 22.47 -5.50
C ILE A 190 10.14 23.68 -6.43
N ASN A 191 10.59 23.45 -7.66
CA ASN A 191 10.97 24.53 -8.57
C ASN A 191 9.77 25.28 -9.18
N ASN A 192 8.61 24.62 -9.29
CA ASN A 192 7.39 25.13 -9.91
C ASN A 192 6.23 25.34 -8.92
N ILE A 193 6.52 25.44 -7.61
CA ILE A 193 5.50 25.65 -6.57
C ILE A 193 4.64 26.91 -6.80
N ASN A 194 5.24 27.96 -7.37
CA ASN A 194 4.53 29.21 -7.65
C ASN A 194 3.47 29.05 -8.75
N ASP A 195 3.69 28.13 -9.70
CA ASP A 195 2.73 27.86 -10.77
C ASP A 195 1.49 27.19 -10.16
N TYR A 196 1.69 26.16 -9.33
CA TYR A 196 0.60 25.52 -8.59
C TYR A 196 -0.20 26.51 -7.73
N ILE A 197 0.49 27.38 -6.98
CA ILE A 197 -0.16 28.40 -6.15
C ILE A 197 -1.01 29.36 -7.00
N ALA A 198 -0.60 29.66 -8.23
CA ALA A 198 -1.30 30.57 -9.13
C ALA A 198 -2.47 29.93 -9.87
N THR A 199 -2.44 28.62 -10.11
CA THR A 199 -3.45 27.89 -10.90
C THR A 199 -4.48 27.14 -10.07
N THR A 200 -4.22 26.90 -8.79
CA THR A 200 -5.08 26.10 -7.91
C THR A 200 -5.83 26.97 -6.91
N GLU A 201 -7.12 26.71 -6.74
CA GLU A 201 -7.96 27.47 -5.80
C GLU A 201 -7.42 27.35 -4.36
N PRO A 202 -7.45 28.43 -3.56
CA PRO A 202 -6.86 28.40 -2.22
C PRO A 202 -7.40 27.31 -1.29
N THR A 203 -8.68 26.94 -1.44
CA THR A 203 -9.31 25.91 -0.61
C THR A 203 -8.82 24.52 -0.96
N GLU A 204 -8.74 24.20 -2.26
CA GLU A 204 -8.19 22.93 -2.76
C GLU A 204 -6.71 22.79 -2.40
N ARG A 205 -5.93 23.84 -2.68
CA ARG A 205 -4.50 23.90 -2.34
C ARG A 205 -4.24 23.68 -0.85
N ASN A 206 -5.00 24.35 0.02
CA ASN A 206 -4.82 24.19 1.46
C ASN A 206 -5.21 22.77 1.91
N ALA A 207 -6.33 22.22 1.40
CA ALA A 207 -6.73 20.85 1.71
C ALA A 207 -5.72 19.80 1.25
N TYR A 208 -4.98 20.07 0.17
CA TYR A 208 -3.87 19.24 -0.29
C TYR A 208 -2.68 19.30 0.69
N PHE A 209 -2.20 20.51 1.03
CA PHE A 209 -1.07 20.64 1.96
C PHE A 209 -1.39 20.14 3.37
N ASP A 210 -2.60 20.38 3.88
CA ASP A 210 -3.04 19.89 5.19
C ASP A 210 -3.00 18.35 5.25
N ALA A 211 -3.36 17.66 4.15
CA ALA A 211 -3.34 16.19 4.09
C ALA A 211 -1.91 15.62 4.06
N ILE A 212 -0.98 16.28 3.37
CA ILE A 212 0.43 15.90 3.37
C ILE A 212 1.05 16.16 4.75
N ASP A 213 0.77 17.32 5.36
CA ASP A 213 1.29 17.69 6.67
C ASP A 213 0.83 16.71 7.76
N GLU A 214 -0.44 16.27 7.72
CA GLU A 214 -0.99 15.26 8.62
C GLU A 214 -0.20 13.95 8.56
N ILE A 215 0.05 13.43 7.36
CA ILE A 215 0.74 12.14 7.16
C ILE A 215 2.24 12.24 7.47
N LEU A 216 2.89 13.35 7.10
CA LEU A 216 4.30 13.58 7.45
C LEU A 216 4.49 13.74 8.95
N THR A 217 3.57 14.44 9.63
CA THR A 217 3.61 14.57 11.10
C THR A 217 3.44 13.20 11.75
N GLU A 218 2.48 12.39 11.30
CA GLU A 218 2.31 11.00 11.77
C GLU A 218 3.59 10.17 11.56
N ALA A 219 4.24 10.28 10.39
CA ALA A 219 5.50 9.57 10.12
C ALA A 219 6.61 9.97 11.07
N ILE A 220 6.79 11.28 11.29
CA ILE A 220 7.84 11.83 12.15
C ILE A 220 7.64 11.41 13.60
N ASP A 221 6.41 11.50 14.11
CA ASP A 221 6.09 11.12 15.48
C ASP A 221 6.43 9.64 15.74
N ILE A 222 6.08 8.75 14.81
CA ILE A 222 6.40 7.32 14.92
C ILE A 222 7.91 7.08 14.83
N ILE A 223 8.61 7.76 13.92
CA ILE A 223 10.08 7.64 13.82
C ILE A 223 10.75 8.08 15.12
N ILE A 224 10.28 9.17 15.73
CA ILE A 224 10.79 9.64 17.03
C ILE A 224 10.52 8.58 18.10
N GLU A 225 9.31 8.03 18.18
CA GLU A 225 8.96 6.98 19.14
C GLU A 225 9.86 5.74 19.00
N ILE A 226 10.08 5.25 17.78
CA ILE A 226 10.98 4.11 17.51
C ILE A 226 12.42 4.43 17.94
N ILE A 227 12.90 5.65 17.67
CA ILE A 227 14.26 6.05 18.06
C ILE A 227 14.38 6.13 19.58
N GLU A 228 13.42 6.77 20.26
CA GLU A 228 13.43 6.93 21.71
C GLU A 228 13.32 5.59 22.44
N ASP A 229 12.48 4.67 21.98
CA ASP A 229 12.31 3.34 22.57
C ASP A 229 13.57 2.47 22.40
N ARG A 230 14.28 2.60 21.26
CA ARG A 230 15.47 1.77 20.94
C ARG A 230 16.80 2.36 21.40
N VAL A 231 16.88 3.68 21.58
CA VAL A 231 18.12 4.39 21.94
C VAL A 231 18.14 4.81 23.41
N GLY A 232 17.06 4.59 24.16
CA GLY A 232 16.95 4.98 25.56
C GLY A 232 17.01 6.50 25.77
N ASP A 233 16.43 6.98 26.87
CA ASP A 233 16.43 8.42 27.23
C ASP A 233 17.85 8.99 27.51
N ASP A 234 18.87 8.12 27.54
CA ASP A 234 20.28 8.46 27.77
C ASP A 234 21.18 8.41 26.51
N GLY A 235 20.62 8.08 25.34
CA GLY A 235 21.36 8.03 24.08
C GLY A 235 22.17 6.76 23.88
N ALA A 236 21.96 5.72 24.70
CA ALA A 236 22.61 4.43 24.57
C ALA A 236 21.66 3.40 23.94
N LEU A 237 22.05 2.80 22.81
CA LEU A 237 21.34 1.67 22.21
C LEU A 237 21.08 0.59 23.26
N ASP A 238 19.81 0.40 23.64
CA ASP A 238 19.39 -0.66 24.54
C ASP A 238 19.29 -1.93 23.70
N LEU A 239 20.41 -2.64 23.62
CA LEU A 239 20.53 -3.91 22.93
C LEU A 239 20.18 -5.04 23.91
N ASP A 240 18.89 -5.24 24.15
CA ASP A 240 18.37 -6.45 24.81
C ASP A 240 18.16 -7.61 23.81
#